data_AF-A0A350QNR9-F1
#
_entry.id   AF-A0A350QNR9-F1
#
_cell.length_a   1.000
_cell.length_b   1.000
_cell.length_c   1.000
_cell.angle_alpha   90.00
_cell.angle_beta   90.00
_cell.angle_gamma   90.00
#
_symmetry.space_group_name_H-M   'P 1'
#
loop_
_entity.id
_entity.type
_entity.pdbx_description
1 polymer ?
#
loop_
_entity_poly.entity_id
_entity_poly.type
_entity_poly.pdbx_seq_one_letter_code
_entity_poly.pdbx_strand_id
1 'polypeptide(L)' 'AKLLKDKGLSVAPIKLEGYLNIDSGTLNPYRHGEVFVLEDGLETDMDLGT' A
#
# COMPACT_ATOMS: atom_id res chain seq x y z
N ALA A 1 8.46 -0.89 10.14
CA ALA A 1 7.99 0.28 10.91
C ALA A 1 7.88 0.06 12.42
N LYS A 2 7.44 -1.12 12.88
CA LYS A 2 7.14 -1.40 14.31
C LYS A 2 8.23 -0.98 15.31
N LEU A 3 9.49 -1.40 15.09
CA LEU A 3 10.62 -1.04 15.97
C LEU A 3 10.85 0.47 16.16
N LEU A 4 10.58 1.28 15.13
CA LEU A 4 10.74 2.73 15.19
C LEU A 4 9.54 3.39 15.87
N LYS A 5 8.33 2.88 15.61
CA LYS A 5 7.10 3.28 16.33
C LYS A 5 7.20 2.98 17.83
N ASP A 6 7.74 1.82 18.20
CA ASP A 6 7.96 1.41 19.60
C ASP A 6 8.96 2.33 20.34
N LYS A 7 9.81 3.05 19.60
CA LYS A 7 10.72 4.08 20.13
C LYS A 7 10.09 5.48 20.21
N GLY A 8 8.79 5.59 19.94
CA GLY A 8 8.04 6.86 19.98
C GLY A 8 8.26 7.77 18.77
N LEU A 9 8.84 7.26 17.68
CA LEU A 9 9.05 8.03 16.45
C LEU A 9 7.81 7.97 15.56
N SER A 10 7.49 9.09 14.90
CA SER A 10 6.50 9.13 13.83
C SER A 10 7.06 8.50 12.57
N VAL A 11 6.37 7.50 12.01
CA VAL A 11 6.83 6.73 10.84
C VAL A 11 5.68 6.60 9.85
N ALA A 12 5.89 7.13 8.64
CA ALA A 12 4.99 6.96 7.50
C ALA A 12 5.65 6.03 6.47
N PRO A 13 5.06 4.86 6.14
CA PRO A 13 5.56 4.01 5.07
C PRO A 13 5.28 4.65 3.70
N ILE A 14 6.19 4.43 2.75
CA ILE A 14 6.01 4.83 1.35
C ILE A 14 6.33 3.60 0.49
N LYS A 15 5.37 3.18 -0.35
CA LYS A 15 5.53 2.09 -1.32
C LYS A 15 5.81 2.70 -2.69
N LEU A 16 6.76 2.11 -3.43
CA LEU A 16 7.12 2.51 -4.79
C LEU A 16 6.98 1.29 -5.69
N GLU A 17 6.17 1.42 -6.74
CA GLU A 17 5.87 0.35 -7.70
C GLU A 17 6.57 0.58 -9.04
N GLY A 18 6.91 -0.52 -9.71
CA GLY A 18 7.51 -0.50 -11.05
C GLY A 18 6.49 -0.62 -12.20
N TYR A 19 5.20 -0.71 -11.87
CA TYR A 19 4.13 -0.81 -12.86
C TYR A 19 3.83 0.55 -13.51
N LEU A 20 3.32 0.49 -14.74
CA LEU A 20 2.82 1.68 -15.43
C LEU A 20 1.44 2.11 -14.92
N ASN A 21 0.69 1.17 -14.34
CA ASN A 21 -0.63 1.43 -13.76
C ASN A 21 -0.51 2.49 -12.66
N ILE A 22 -1.43 3.46 -12.69
CA ILE A 22 -1.46 4.57 -11.73
C ILE A 22 -2.02 4.10 -10.38
N ASP A 23 -2.97 3.17 -10.43
CA ASP A 23 -3.63 2.53 -9.29
C ASP A 23 -3.69 1.01 -9.47
N SER A 24 -4.02 0.31 -8.40
CA SER A 24 -4.17 -1.15 -8.43
C SER A 24 -5.53 -1.61 -8.99
N GLY A 25 -6.50 -0.72 -9.15
CA GLY A 25 -7.87 -1.02 -9.59
C GLY A 25 -7.95 -1.64 -10.98
N THR A 26 -6.98 -1.32 -11.84
CA THR A 26 -6.90 -1.85 -13.21
C THR A 26 -6.23 -3.22 -13.32
N LEU A 27 -5.64 -3.74 -12.24
CA LEU A 27 -4.97 -5.04 -12.20
C LEU A 27 -5.97 -6.18 -11.94
N ASN A 28 -5.69 -7.37 -12.48
CA ASN A 28 -6.50 -8.55 -12.18
C ASN A 28 -6.20 -9.06 -10.76
N PRO A 29 -7.17 -9.05 -9.82
CA PRO A 29 -6.89 -9.33 -8.41
C PRO A 29 -6.47 -10.78 -8.14
N TYR A 30 -6.95 -11.73 -8.95
CA TYR A 30 -6.59 -13.14 -8.81
C TYR A 30 -5.15 -13.45 -9.25
N ARG A 31 -4.49 -12.50 -9.94
CA ARG A 31 -3.11 -12.66 -10.43
C ARG A 31 -2.12 -11.71 -9.78
N HIS A 32 -2.56 -10.51 -9.43
CA HIS A 32 -1.70 -9.43 -8.95
C HIS A 32 -1.92 -9.09 -7.46
N GLY A 33 -2.85 -9.78 -6.78
CA GLY A 33 -3.24 -9.47 -5.42
C GLY A 33 -4.44 -8.53 -5.37
N GLU A 34 -5.11 -8.49 -4.21
CA GLU A 34 -6.29 -7.64 -4.03
C GLU A 34 -5.90 -6.15 -3.98
N VAL A 35 -6.88 -5.31 -4.28
CA VAL A 35 -6.75 -3.85 -4.18
C VAL A 35 -7.02 -3.45 -2.73
N PHE A 36 -6.12 -2.66 -2.14
CA PHE A 36 -6.32 -2.10 -0.81
C PHE A 36 -6.80 -0.66 -0.92
N VAL A 37 -7.82 -0.28 -0.15
CA VAL A 37 -8.36 1.09 -0.17
C VAL A 37 -8.01 1.80 1.13
N LEU A 38 -7.31 2.93 1.03
CA LEU A 38 -6.94 3.76 2.17
C LEU A 38 -8.14 4.55 2.73
N GLU A 39 -7.99 5.14 3.93
CA GLU A 39 -9.06 5.93 4.57
C GLU A 39 -9.49 7.15 3.75
N ASP A 40 -8.61 7.66 2.88
CA ASP A 40 -8.88 8.76 1.95
C ASP A 40 -9.55 8.30 0.64
N GLY A 41 -9.75 7.00 0.46
CA GLY A 41 -10.38 6.39 -0.72
C GLY A 41 -9.41 6.04 -1.86
N LEU A 42 -8.10 6.18 -1.67
CA LEU A 42 -7.12 5.80 -2.69
C LEU A 42 -6.99 4.28 -2.82
N GLU A 43 -7.07 3.77 -4.05
CA GLU A 43 -6.82 2.36 -4.40
C GLU A 43 -5.32 2.11 -4.57
N THR A 44 -4.76 1.25 -3.73
CA THR A 44 -3.33 0.95 -3.65
C THR A 44 -3.04 -0.54 -3.66
N ASP A 45 -1.76 -0.87 -3.77
CA ASP A 45 -1.24 -2.22 -3.60
C ASP A 45 -1.52 -2.77 -2.19
N MET A 46 -1.70 -4.09 -2.08
CA MET A 46 -2.03 -4.79 -0.82
C MET A 46 -0.98 -4.59 0.27
N ASP A 47 0.29 -4.35 -0.08
CA ASP A 47 1.37 -4.21 0.89
C ASP A 47 1.17 -3.05 1.87
N LEU A 48 0.37 -2.03 1.51
CA LEU A 48 0.04 -0.92 2.42
C LEU A 48 -0.98 -1.29 3.51
N GLY A 49 -1.63 -2.44 3.41
CA GLY A 49 -2.59 -2.93 4.41
C GLY A 49 -1.96 -3.62 5.63
N THR A 50 -0.64 -3.76 5.69
CA THR A 50 0.10 -4.50 6.75
C THR A 50 1.00 -3.63 7.62
#